data_AF-A0A2T3MQB3-F1
#
_entry.id   AF-A0A2T3MQB3-F1
#
_cell.length_a   1.000
_cell.length_b   1.000
_cell.length_c   1.000
_cell.angle_alpha   90.00
_cell.angle_beta   90.00
_cell.angle_gamma   90.00
#
_symmetry.space_group_name_H-M   'P 1'
#
loop_
_entity.id
_entity.type
_entity.pdbx_description
1 polymer ?
#
loop_
_entity_poly.entity_id
_entity_poly.type
_entity_poly.pdbx_seq_one_letter_code
_entity_poly.pdbx_strand_id
1 'polypeptide(L)'
;MKYIFIAALLALSVVFGTGVIFYINVGIESPISTKSGDWAAFGSYFGGVAGALLSFLSVLLLIGTVRLQASQIKQSAEDAKNIEFLNLVTRADTEIEQWLKIRPAKHKFEGDVEFSLVVWGILEPNYLNPVELKPAFDRLVLLTEMYSAAIEQCYPSGLAVIAQHKRKCEELLVFLNKYRQEANSTRYNEIKAIEATLRKLI
;
A
#
# COMPACT_ATOMS: atom_id res chain seq x y z
N MET A 1 -13.88 1.71 20.06
CA MET A 1 -14.70 2.12 21.22
C MET A 1 -15.88 1.17 21.51
N LYS A 2 -16.75 0.83 20.54
CA LYS A 2 -17.92 -0.07 20.73
C LYS A 2 -17.60 -1.39 21.47
N TYR A 3 -16.52 -2.07 21.12
CA TYR A 3 -16.15 -3.36 21.74
C TYR A 3 -15.70 -3.26 23.20
N ILE A 4 -15.11 -2.13 23.59
CA ILE A 4 -14.68 -1.87 24.97
C ILE A 4 -15.92 -1.69 25.86
N PHE A 5 -16.91 -0.92 25.39
CA PHE A 5 -18.18 -0.76 26.10
C PHE A 5 -18.95 -2.09 26.24
N ILE A 6 -18.96 -2.92 25.19
CA ILE A 6 -19.58 -4.25 25.24
C ILE A 6 -18.87 -5.16 26.27
N ALA A 7 -17.54 -5.18 26.26
CA ALA A 7 -16.76 -5.98 27.21
C ALA A 7 -16.99 -5.52 28.67
N ALA A 8 -17.04 -4.21 28.91
CA ALA A 8 -17.34 -3.65 30.23
C ALA A 8 -18.75 -4.01 30.72
N LEU A 9 -19.75 -3.93 29.84
CA LEU A 9 -21.14 -4.29 30.18
C LEU A 9 -21.27 -5.79 30.45
N LEU A 10 -20.56 -6.62 29.70
CA LEU A 10 -20.54 -8.07 29.90
C LEU A 10 -19.85 -8.45 31.23
N ALA A 11 -18.74 -7.79 31.56
CA ALA A 11 -18.08 -7.96 32.86
C ALA A 11 -18.99 -7.54 34.03
N LEU A 12 -19.66 -6.39 33.91
CA LEU A 12 -20.65 -5.92 34.89
C LEU A 12 -21.81 -6.92 35.03
N SER A 13 -22.28 -7.48 33.92
CA SER A 13 -23.35 -8.49 33.92
C SER A 13 -22.93 -9.78 34.62
N VAL A 14 -21.67 -10.20 34.52
CA VAL A 14 -21.16 -11.37 35.26
C VAL A 14 -21.15 -11.09 36.75
N VAL A 15 -20.60 -9.94 37.16
CA VAL A 15 -20.52 -9.54 38.57
C VAL A 15 -21.92 -9.38 39.18
N PHE A 16 -22.84 -8.71 38.49
CA PHE A 16 -24.19 -8.53 38.99
C PHE A 16 -24.98 -9.85 38.93
N GLY A 17 -24.80 -10.63 37.88
CA GLY A 17 -25.44 -11.93 37.68
C GLY A 17 -25.09 -12.93 38.77
N THR A 18 -23.81 -13.02 39.18
CA THR A 18 -23.41 -13.90 40.30
C THR A 18 -24.08 -13.50 41.61
N GLY A 19 -24.31 -12.21 41.84
CA GLY A 19 -24.97 -11.69 43.04
C GLY A 19 -26.46 -11.96 43.04
N VAL A 20 -27.13 -11.71 41.91
CA VAL A 20 -28.56 -11.98 41.72
C VAL A 20 -28.86 -13.47 41.83
N ILE A 21 -28.06 -14.33 41.19
CA ILE A 21 -28.23 -15.79 41.27
C ILE A 21 -28.06 -16.26 42.72
N PHE A 22 -27.07 -15.77 43.46
CA PHE A 22 -26.93 -16.11 44.87
C PHE A 22 -28.15 -15.66 45.69
N TYR A 23 -28.62 -14.41 45.50
CA TYR A 23 -29.77 -13.89 46.23
C TYR A 23 -31.04 -14.70 45.97
N ILE A 24 -31.31 -15.06 44.71
CA ILE A 24 -32.48 -15.87 44.33
C ILE A 24 -32.43 -17.26 44.96
N ASN A 25 -31.27 -17.91 44.99
CA ASN A 25 -31.16 -19.30 45.45
C ASN A 25 -31.01 -19.44 46.97
N VAL A 26 -30.48 -18.42 47.66
CA VAL A 26 -30.12 -18.51 49.09
C VAL A 26 -30.69 -17.36 49.93
N GLY A 27 -30.82 -16.17 49.34
CA GLY A 27 -31.11 -14.92 50.06
C GLY A 27 -32.58 -14.52 50.19
N ILE A 28 -33.51 -15.09 49.42
CA ILE A 28 -34.92 -14.66 49.41
C ILE A 28 -35.60 -14.85 50.78
N GLU A 29 -35.35 -15.96 51.46
CA GLU A 29 -36.01 -16.30 52.74
C GLU A 29 -35.10 -16.11 53.96
N SER A 30 -33.87 -15.63 53.75
CA SER A 30 -32.87 -15.49 54.80
C SER A 30 -32.75 -14.03 55.28
N PRO A 31 -32.76 -13.75 56.60
CA PRO A 31 -32.49 -12.41 57.11
C PRO A 31 -31.05 -11.99 56.77
N ILE A 32 -30.84 -10.70 56.52
CA ILE A 32 -29.50 -10.14 56.26
C ILE A 32 -28.62 -10.36 57.50
N SER A 33 -27.47 -11.02 57.32
CA SER A 33 -26.57 -11.29 58.44
C SER A 33 -25.92 -10.01 58.97
N THR A 34 -25.89 -9.87 60.29
CA THR A 34 -25.15 -8.81 61.00
C THR A 34 -23.73 -9.25 61.37
N LYS A 35 -23.37 -10.51 61.13
CA LYS A 35 -22.04 -11.05 61.43
C LYS A 35 -21.11 -10.80 60.27
N SER A 36 -19.98 -10.13 60.55
CA SER A 36 -18.94 -9.87 59.56
C SER A 36 -18.38 -11.16 58.89
N GLY A 37 -18.31 -12.27 59.64
CA GLY A 37 -17.80 -13.55 59.11
C GLY A 37 -18.63 -14.12 57.95
N ASP A 38 -19.95 -13.94 57.96
CA ASP A 38 -20.83 -14.45 56.91
C ASP A 38 -20.63 -13.65 55.61
N TRP A 39 -20.39 -12.33 55.72
CA TRP A 39 -20.04 -11.48 54.59
C TRP A 39 -18.67 -11.80 54.00
N ALA A 40 -17.70 -12.17 54.84
CA ALA A 40 -16.39 -12.62 54.38
C ALA A 40 -16.48 -13.95 53.60
N ALA A 41 -17.31 -14.89 54.07
CA ALA A 41 -17.57 -16.16 53.39
C ALA A 41 -18.30 -15.93 52.05
N PHE A 42 -19.34 -15.09 52.03
CA PHE A 42 -20.04 -14.70 50.81
C PHE A 42 -19.10 -14.03 49.80
N GLY A 43 -18.31 -13.05 50.24
CA GLY A 43 -17.33 -12.37 49.39
C GLY A 43 -16.31 -13.33 48.78
N SER A 44 -15.89 -14.35 49.53
CA SER A 44 -14.98 -15.39 49.04
C SER A 44 -15.62 -16.27 47.96
N TYR A 45 -16.86 -16.71 48.16
CA TYR A 45 -17.62 -17.45 47.15
C TYR A 45 -17.87 -16.61 45.89
N PHE A 46 -18.41 -15.40 46.08
CA PHE A 46 -18.73 -14.47 45.00
C PHE A 46 -17.49 -14.11 44.19
N GLY A 47 -16.40 -13.74 44.86
CA GLY A 47 -15.13 -13.44 44.22
C GLY A 47 -14.52 -14.64 43.50
N GLY A 48 -14.66 -15.85 44.06
CA GLY A 48 -14.21 -17.09 43.43
C GLY A 48 -14.94 -17.40 42.13
N VAL A 49 -16.28 -17.35 42.15
CA VAL A 49 -17.12 -17.66 40.97
C VAL A 49 -17.02 -16.56 39.92
N ALA A 50 -17.22 -15.29 40.31
CA ALA A 50 -17.13 -14.16 39.38
C ALA A 50 -15.71 -14.03 38.81
N GLY A 51 -14.68 -14.22 39.65
CA GLY A 51 -13.28 -14.19 39.23
C GLY A 51 -12.93 -15.28 38.23
N ALA A 52 -13.40 -16.52 38.42
CA ALA A 52 -13.20 -17.61 37.46
C ALA A 52 -13.88 -17.32 36.12
N LEU A 53 -15.14 -16.85 36.14
CA LEU A 53 -15.89 -16.48 34.94
C LEU A 53 -15.25 -15.32 34.18
N LEU A 54 -14.84 -14.26 34.89
CA LEU A 54 -14.14 -13.12 34.29
C LEU A 54 -12.79 -13.52 33.72
N SER A 55 -12.05 -14.41 34.38
CA SER A 55 -10.76 -14.93 33.87
C SER A 55 -10.96 -15.70 32.58
N PHE A 56 -11.98 -16.59 32.53
CA PHE A 56 -12.33 -17.32 31.32
C PHE A 56 -12.71 -16.37 30.17
N LEU A 57 -13.57 -15.38 30.45
CA LEU A 57 -13.95 -14.35 29.47
C LEU A 57 -12.74 -13.53 29.00
N SER A 58 -11.80 -13.23 29.89
CA SER A 58 -10.57 -12.52 29.55
C SER A 58 -9.72 -13.31 28.55
N VAL A 59 -9.60 -14.63 28.73
CA VAL A 59 -8.90 -15.50 27.76
C VAL A 59 -9.61 -15.49 26.40
N LEU A 60 -10.95 -15.57 26.39
CA LEU A 60 -11.71 -15.51 25.13
C LEU A 60 -11.53 -14.17 24.41
N LEU A 61 -11.59 -13.06 25.13
CA LEU A 61 -11.35 -11.72 24.59
C LEU A 61 -9.92 -11.58 24.06
N LEU A 62 -8.94 -12.15 24.75
CA LEU A 62 -7.55 -12.15 24.31
C LEU A 62 -7.39 -12.92 22.98
N ILE A 63 -7.98 -14.11 22.87
CA ILE A 63 -7.97 -14.89 21.62
C ILE A 63 -8.61 -14.08 20.48
N GLY A 64 -9.75 -13.44 20.73
CA GLY A 64 -10.40 -12.57 19.75
C GLY A 64 -9.50 -11.41 19.31
N THR A 65 -8.81 -10.80 20.27
CA THR A 65 -7.87 -9.70 20.03
C THR A 65 -6.69 -10.15 19.17
N VAL A 66 -6.08 -11.30 19.48
CA VAL A 66 -4.96 -11.85 18.70
C VAL A 66 -5.38 -12.14 17.25
N ARG A 67 -6.59 -12.68 17.03
CA ARG A 67 -7.11 -12.93 15.67
C ARG A 67 -7.32 -11.63 14.89
N LEU A 68 -7.87 -10.60 15.54
CA LEU A 68 -8.04 -9.29 14.90
C LEU A 68 -6.69 -8.65 14.56
N GLN A 69 -5.74 -8.69 15.49
CA GLN A 69 -4.38 -8.20 15.27
C GLN A 69 -3.69 -8.94 14.13
N ALA A 70 -3.81 -10.26 14.05
CA ALA A 70 -3.24 -11.04 12.95
C ALA A 70 -3.81 -10.65 11.58
N SER A 71 -5.12 -10.37 11.50
CA SER A 71 -5.74 -9.86 10.27
C SER A 71 -5.23 -8.47 9.90
N GLN A 72 -5.11 -7.58 10.89
CA GLN A 72 -4.59 -6.21 10.67
C GLN A 72 -3.14 -6.23 10.20
N ILE A 73 -2.30 -7.10 10.76
CA ILE A 73 -0.90 -7.26 10.33
C ILE A 73 -0.83 -7.73 8.88
N LYS A 74 -1.65 -8.72 8.49
CA LYS A 74 -1.69 -9.19 7.10
C LYS A 74 -2.08 -8.08 6.14
N GLN A 75 -3.13 -7.32 6.46
CA GLN A 75 -3.57 -6.21 5.63
C GLN A 75 -2.51 -5.10 5.55
N SER A 76 -1.90 -4.74 6.68
CA SER A 76 -0.82 -3.76 6.71
C SER A 76 0.40 -4.19 5.90
N ALA A 77 0.72 -5.49 5.85
CA ALA A 77 1.80 -6.02 5.05
C ALA A 77 1.50 -5.95 3.54
N GLU A 78 0.24 -6.20 3.15
CA GLU A 78 -0.23 -6.04 1.77
C GLU A 78 -0.21 -4.57 1.33
N ASP A 79 -0.69 -3.66 2.18
CA ASP A 79 -0.64 -2.22 1.91
C ASP A 79 0.80 -1.71 1.77
N ALA A 80 1.71 -2.17 2.63
CA ALA A 80 3.13 -1.83 2.55
C ALA A 80 3.77 -2.28 1.22
N LYS A 81 3.43 -3.49 0.77
CA LYS A 81 3.87 -4.01 -0.54
C LYS A 81 3.35 -3.17 -1.71
N ASN A 82 2.08 -2.78 -1.66
CA ASN A 82 1.47 -1.90 -2.67
C ASN A 82 2.16 -0.53 -2.72
N ILE A 83 2.49 0.04 -1.55
CA ILE A 83 3.25 1.30 -1.46
C ILE A 83 4.65 1.13 -2.06
N GLU A 84 5.34 0.03 -1.77
CA GLU A 84 6.67 -0.26 -2.35
C GLU A 84 6.61 -0.32 -3.88
N PHE A 85 5.64 -1.03 -4.44
CA PHE A 85 5.40 -1.07 -5.88
C PHE A 85 5.13 0.30 -6.49
N LEU A 86 4.27 1.10 -5.86
CA LEU A 86 4.02 2.48 -6.31
C LEU A 86 5.29 3.33 -6.28
N ASN A 87 6.12 3.18 -5.25
CA ASN A 87 7.39 3.91 -5.16
C ASN A 87 8.38 3.51 -6.27
N LEU A 88 8.46 2.22 -6.63
CA LEU A 88 9.32 1.76 -7.72
C LEU A 88 8.96 2.41 -9.05
N VAL A 89 7.67 2.37 -9.41
CA VAL A 89 7.17 2.94 -10.68
C VAL A 89 7.25 4.46 -10.67
N THR A 90 6.87 5.10 -9.57
CA THR A 90 6.93 6.57 -9.43
C THR A 90 8.36 7.08 -9.51
N ARG A 91 9.33 6.35 -8.96
CA ARG A 91 10.75 6.72 -9.07
C ARG A 91 11.23 6.67 -10.50
N ALA A 92 10.95 5.58 -11.23
CA ALA A 92 11.32 5.47 -12.63
C ALA A 92 10.66 6.56 -13.49
N ASP A 93 9.38 6.87 -13.22
CA ASP A 93 8.67 7.97 -13.87
C ASP A 93 9.32 9.33 -13.58
N THR A 94 9.69 9.59 -12.33
CA THR A 94 10.36 10.84 -11.92
C THR A 94 11.72 10.98 -12.58
N GLU A 95 12.50 9.90 -12.70
CA GLU A 95 13.79 9.92 -13.38
C GLU A 95 13.63 10.26 -14.88
N ILE A 96 12.58 9.75 -15.54
CA ILE A 96 12.23 10.15 -16.91
C ILE A 96 11.88 11.64 -16.95
N GLU A 97 10.95 12.12 -16.11
CA GLU A 97 10.51 13.52 -16.10
C GLU A 97 11.66 14.50 -15.83
N GLN A 98 12.58 14.15 -14.94
CA GLN A 98 13.79 14.95 -14.71
C GLN A 98 14.69 14.95 -15.94
N TRP A 99 14.87 13.81 -16.59
CA TRP A 99 15.68 13.71 -17.81
C TRP A 99 15.06 14.48 -18.99
N LEU A 100 13.72 14.51 -19.11
CA LEU A 100 13.04 15.25 -20.16
C LEU A 100 13.23 16.77 -20.05
N LYS A 101 13.62 17.29 -18.88
CA LYS A 101 13.89 18.72 -18.67
C LYS A 101 15.29 19.17 -19.08
N ILE A 102 16.17 18.24 -19.49
CA ILE A 102 17.47 18.63 -20.04
C ILE A 102 17.26 19.51 -21.27
N ARG A 103 18.19 20.44 -21.51
CA ARG A 103 18.08 21.41 -22.59
C ARG A 103 19.20 21.25 -23.62
N PRO A 104 19.05 20.35 -24.60
CA PRO A 104 19.99 20.24 -25.70
C PRO A 104 20.02 21.51 -26.57
N ALA A 105 21.15 21.72 -27.23
CA ALA A 105 21.35 22.80 -28.19
C ALA A 105 20.50 22.58 -29.46
N LYS A 106 20.03 23.68 -30.06
CA LYS A 106 19.32 23.65 -31.34
C LYS A 106 20.27 23.42 -32.52
N HIS A 107 19.77 22.84 -33.60
CA HIS A 107 20.58 22.51 -34.79
C HIS A 107 20.95 23.73 -35.64
N LYS A 108 20.03 24.71 -35.77
CA LYS A 108 20.16 25.84 -36.73
C LYS A 108 19.98 27.23 -36.11
N PHE A 109 19.76 27.32 -34.80
CA PHE A 109 19.44 28.55 -34.09
C PHE A 109 20.26 28.65 -32.81
N GLU A 110 20.50 29.87 -32.35
CA GLU A 110 21.11 30.10 -31.03
C GLU A 110 20.13 29.74 -29.90
N GLY A 111 20.67 29.15 -28.83
CA GLY A 111 19.93 28.76 -27.64
C GLY A 111 19.61 27.27 -27.54
N ASP A 112 19.00 26.93 -26.40
CA ASP A 112 18.66 25.58 -25.98
C ASP A 112 17.13 25.36 -26.01
N VAL A 113 16.71 24.11 -25.96
CA VAL A 113 15.29 23.75 -25.89
C VAL A 113 15.09 22.51 -25.05
N GLU A 114 14.04 22.47 -24.24
CA GLU A 114 13.74 21.30 -23.40
C GLU A 114 13.41 20.07 -24.25
N PHE A 115 14.03 18.95 -23.90
CA PHE A 115 13.86 17.70 -24.63
C PHE A 115 12.41 17.19 -24.57
N SER A 116 11.69 17.50 -23.49
CA SER A 116 10.26 17.24 -23.31
C SER A 116 9.42 17.74 -24.49
N LEU A 117 9.73 18.92 -25.04
CA LEU A 117 8.99 19.49 -26.16
C LEU A 117 9.12 18.64 -27.43
N VAL A 118 10.27 17.99 -27.61
CA VAL A 118 10.48 17.05 -28.73
C VAL A 118 9.77 15.73 -28.47
N VAL A 119 9.91 15.18 -27.27
CA VAL A 119 9.32 13.89 -26.90
C VAL A 119 7.79 13.91 -26.98
N TRP A 120 7.17 15.01 -26.54
CA TRP A 120 5.72 15.19 -26.57
C TRP A 120 5.19 15.74 -27.91
N GLY A 121 6.04 15.81 -28.93
CA GLY A 121 5.64 16.16 -30.29
C GLY A 121 5.31 17.64 -30.54
N ILE A 122 5.72 18.52 -29.62
CA ILE A 122 5.62 19.99 -29.80
C ILE A 122 6.68 20.47 -30.81
N LEU A 123 7.84 19.80 -30.85
CA LEU A 123 8.93 20.06 -31.79
C LEU A 123 9.39 18.76 -32.48
N GLU A 124 9.88 18.88 -33.72
CA GLU A 124 10.49 17.75 -34.42
C GLU A 124 11.95 17.50 -33.95
N PRO A 125 12.47 16.26 -33.97
CA PRO A 125 13.82 15.99 -33.49
C PRO A 125 14.93 16.69 -34.28
N ASN A 126 14.69 17.00 -35.56
CA ASN A 126 15.59 17.80 -36.41
C ASN A 126 15.84 19.24 -35.90
N TYR A 127 15.05 19.74 -34.94
CA TYR A 127 15.31 21.00 -34.25
C TYR A 127 16.54 20.92 -33.34
N LEU A 128 16.92 19.72 -32.89
CA LEU A 128 18.03 19.49 -31.97
C LEU A 128 19.32 19.21 -32.72
N ASN A 129 20.43 19.65 -32.13
CA ASN A 129 21.76 19.30 -32.59
C ASN A 129 21.91 17.77 -32.62
N PRO A 130 22.21 17.13 -33.77
CA PRO A 130 22.34 15.68 -33.89
C PRO A 130 23.36 15.06 -32.93
N VAL A 131 24.41 15.82 -32.56
CA VAL A 131 25.45 15.38 -31.62
C VAL A 131 24.90 15.17 -30.21
N GLU A 132 23.92 15.99 -29.81
CA GLU A 132 23.27 15.93 -28.49
C GLU A 132 21.98 15.10 -28.51
N LEU A 133 21.31 15.03 -29.66
CA LEU A 133 20.10 14.21 -29.85
C LEU A 133 20.37 12.74 -29.58
N LYS A 134 21.43 12.16 -30.17
CA LYS A 134 21.76 10.74 -30.00
C LYS A 134 21.92 10.33 -28.52
N PRO A 135 22.80 10.96 -27.71
CA PRO A 135 22.96 10.58 -26.31
C PRO A 135 21.69 10.86 -25.47
N ALA A 136 20.95 11.94 -25.74
CA ALA A 136 19.68 12.23 -25.07
C ALA A 136 18.64 11.14 -25.34
N PHE A 137 18.52 10.71 -26.59
CA PHE A 137 17.64 9.64 -27.04
C PHE A 137 18.05 8.29 -26.46
N ASP A 138 19.34 7.92 -26.55
CA ASP A 138 19.85 6.65 -26.03
C ASP A 138 19.63 6.53 -24.52
N ARG A 139 19.72 7.65 -23.78
CA ARG A 139 19.41 7.68 -22.35
C ARG A 139 17.91 7.55 -22.09
N LEU A 140 17.06 8.16 -22.91
CA LEU A 140 15.61 7.98 -22.80
C LEU A 140 15.19 6.53 -23.04
N VAL A 141 15.81 5.82 -23.99
CA VAL A 141 15.57 4.39 -24.21
C VAL A 141 15.83 3.59 -22.93
N LEU A 142 17.00 3.79 -22.30
CA LEU A 142 17.35 3.12 -21.05
C LEU A 142 16.37 3.40 -19.91
N LEU A 143 15.99 4.67 -19.74
CA LEU A 143 15.05 5.05 -18.68
C LEU A 143 13.66 4.45 -18.93
N THR A 144 13.23 4.40 -20.20
CA THR A 144 11.96 3.78 -20.58
C THR A 144 11.98 2.27 -20.40
N GLU A 145 13.13 1.62 -20.64
CA GLU A 145 13.35 0.20 -20.35
C GLU A 145 13.18 -0.09 -18.85
N MET A 146 13.89 0.66 -18.00
CA MET A 146 13.76 0.54 -16.54
C MET A 146 12.33 0.79 -16.06
N TYR A 147 11.65 1.77 -16.65
CA TYR A 147 10.26 2.09 -16.34
C TYR A 147 9.31 0.95 -16.73
N SER A 148 9.48 0.37 -17.92
CA SER A 148 8.68 -0.78 -18.36
C SER A 148 8.87 -2.00 -17.47
N ALA A 149 10.10 -2.24 -17.00
CA ALA A 149 10.41 -3.33 -16.07
C ALA A 149 9.79 -3.08 -14.68
N ALA A 150 9.81 -1.83 -14.19
CA ALA A 150 9.14 -1.47 -12.95
C ALA A 150 7.63 -1.69 -13.04
N ILE A 151 7.01 -1.33 -14.17
CA ILE A 151 5.58 -1.58 -14.43
C ILE A 151 5.28 -3.09 -14.44
N GLU A 152 6.11 -3.91 -15.10
CA GLU A 152 5.94 -5.37 -15.14
C GLU A 152 5.92 -5.99 -13.73
N GLN A 153 6.84 -5.57 -12.86
CA GLN A 153 6.89 -6.03 -11.46
C GLN A 153 5.63 -5.64 -10.67
N CYS A 154 5.05 -4.49 -10.98
CA CYS A 154 3.90 -3.95 -10.27
C CYS A 154 2.56 -4.40 -10.85
N TYR A 155 2.53 -4.93 -12.07
CA TYR A 155 1.31 -5.33 -12.78
C TYR A 155 0.41 -6.30 -11.98
N PRO A 156 0.94 -7.32 -11.27
CA PRO A 156 0.12 -8.23 -10.47
C PRO A 156 -0.65 -7.57 -9.32
N SER A 157 -0.29 -6.34 -8.92
CA SER A 157 -1.00 -5.61 -7.85
C SER A 157 -2.44 -5.24 -8.22
N GLY A 158 -2.78 -5.22 -9.51
CA GLY A 158 -4.10 -4.82 -9.99
C GLY A 158 -4.46 -3.36 -9.73
N LEU A 159 -3.50 -2.52 -9.30
CA LEU A 159 -3.72 -1.11 -9.00
C LEU A 159 -4.00 -0.33 -10.28
N ALA A 160 -5.11 0.41 -10.31
CA ALA A 160 -5.51 1.23 -11.46
C ALA A 160 -4.44 2.26 -11.87
N VAL A 161 -3.64 2.75 -10.91
CA VAL A 161 -2.54 3.69 -11.15
C VAL A 161 -1.47 3.06 -12.07
N ILE A 162 -1.23 1.75 -11.99
CA ILE A 162 -0.27 1.06 -12.85
C ILE A 162 -0.71 1.09 -14.32
N ALA A 163 -2.02 1.06 -14.59
CA ALA A 163 -2.53 1.21 -15.95
C ALA A 163 -2.26 2.60 -16.54
N GLN A 164 -2.25 3.65 -15.71
CA GLN A 164 -1.88 5.00 -16.15
C GLN A 164 -0.39 5.08 -16.51
N HIS A 165 0.47 4.51 -15.67
CA HIS A 165 1.91 4.43 -15.95
C HIS A 165 2.22 3.61 -17.20
N LYS A 166 1.49 2.50 -17.41
CA LYS A 166 1.55 1.70 -18.64
C LYS A 166 1.27 2.54 -19.88
N ARG A 167 0.18 3.31 -19.89
CA ARG A 167 -0.18 4.19 -21.02
C ARG A 167 0.93 5.20 -21.32
N LYS A 168 1.50 5.84 -20.28
CA LYS A 168 2.62 6.77 -20.46
C LYS A 168 3.86 6.09 -21.05
N CYS A 169 4.16 4.86 -20.59
CA CYS A 169 5.25 4.06 -21.15
C CYS A 169 5.01 3.69 -22.63
N GLU A 170 3.76 3.39 -23.00
CA GLU A 170 3.37 3.16 -24.40
C GLU A 170 3.56 4.41 -25.27
N GLU A 171 3.21 5.60 -24.78
CA GLU A 171 3.45 6.87 -25.48
C GLU A 171 4.94 7.12 -25.74
N LEU A 172 5.78 6.89 -24.73
CA LEU A 172 7.24 6.94 -24.87
C LEU A 172 7.74 5.92 -25.89
N LEU A 173 7.25 4.68 -25.84
CA LEU A 173 7.61 3.63 -26.80
C LEU A 173 7.25 4.01 -28.24
N VAL A 174 6.10 4.67 -28.45
CA VAL A 174 5.69 5.18 -29.77
C VAL A 174 6.69 6.22 -30.26
N PHE A 175 7.07 7.18 -29.42
CA PHE A 175 8.09 8.18 -29.75
C PHE A 175 9.44 7.52 -30.11
N LEU A 176 9.91 6.58 -29.28
CA LEU A 176 11.18 5.88 -29.49
C LEU A 176 11.18 5.10 -30.81
N ASN A 177 10.10 4.37 -31.13
CA ASN A 177 10.01 3.65 -32.39
C ASN A 177 10.00 4.59 -33.60
N LYS A 178 9.30 5.72 -33.49
CA LYS A 178 9.15 6.69 -34.59
C LYS A 178 10.49 7.35 -34.95
N TYR A 179 11.28 7.75 -33.96
CA TYR A 179 12.44 8.62 -34.19
C TYR A 179 13.81 7.96 -33.98
N ARG A 180 13.86 6.63 -33.78
CA ARG A 180 15.11 5.88 -33.60
C ARG A 180 16.14 6.13 -34.71
N GLN A 181 15.70 6.08 -35.97
CA GLN A 181 16.61 6.22 -37.12
C GLN A 181 17.16 7.65 -37.21
N GLU A 182 16.31 8.66 -36.99
CA GLU A 182 16.69 10.07 -36.98
C GLU A 182 17.69 10.39 -35.86
N ALA A 183 17.51 9.78 -34.69
CA ALA A 183 18.45 9.90 -33.57
C ALA A 183 19.75 9.09 -33.75
N ASN A 184 19.88 8.31 -34.83
CA ASN A 184 21.02 7.41 -35.08
C ASN A 184 21.29 6.45 -33.89
N SER A 185 20.23 5.95 -33.25
CA SER A 185 20.34 5.11 -32.05
C SER A 185 20.61 3.64 -32.39
N THR A 186 21.60 3.06 -31.69
CA THR A 186 21.96 1.65 -31.79
C THR A 186 21.14 0.75 -30.84
N ARG A 187 20.27 1.32 -30.00
CA ARG A 187 19.53 0.63 -28.92
C ARG A 187 18.23 -0.04 -29.38
N TYR A 188 18.29 -0.78 -30.48
CA TYR A 188 17.12 -1.46 -31.02
C TYR A 188 16.55 -2.53 -30.10
N ASN A 189 17.45 -3.29 -29.48
CA ASN A 189 17.08 -4.48 -28.72
C ASN A 189 16.31 -4.09 -27.47
N GLU A 190 16.70 -2.98 -26.84
CA GLU A 190 16.05 -2.39 -25.68
C GLU A 190 14.65 -1.87 -26.03
N ILE A 191 14.50 -1.18 -27.17
CA ILE A 191 13.17 -0.75 -27.67
C ILE A 191 12.26 -1.97 -27.91
N LYS A 192 12.81 -3.05 -28.49
CA LYS A 192 12.07 -4.31 -28.68
C LYS A 192 11.75 -5.01 -27.37
N ALA A 193 12.63 -4.95 -26.38
CA ALA A 193 12.38 -5.48 -25.05
C ALA A 193 11.22 -4.74 -24.37
N ILE A 194 11.21 -3.40 -24.40
CA ILE A 194 10.10 -2.57 -23.90
C ILE A 194 8.78 -2.99 -24.56
N GLU A 195 8.76 -3.11 -25.89
CA GLU A 195 7.57 -3.53 -26.64
C GLU A 195 7.09 -4.92 -26.22
N ALA A 196 8.01 -5.87 -26.06
CA ALA A 196 7.69 -7.23 -25.62
C ALA A 196 7.14 -7.24 -24.19
N THR A 197 7.72 -6.46 -23.28
CA THR A 197 7.26 -6.32 -21.90
C THR A 197 5.84 -5.76 -21.86
N LEU A 198 5.57 -4.62 -22.51
CA LEU A 198 4.24 -3.99 -22.48
C LEU A 198 3.14 -4.87 -23.10
N ARG A 199 3.47 -5.65 -24.14
CA ARG A 199 2.54 -6.62 -24.76
C ARG A 199 2.13 -7.75 -23.83
N LYS A 200 2.99 -8.17 -22.88
CA LYS A 200 2.65 -9.19 -21.87
C LYS A 200 1.66 -8.67 -20.82
N LEU A 201 1.50 -7.35 -20.71
CA LEU A 201 0.65 -6.68 -19.73
C LEU A 201 -0.77 -6.41 -20.26
N ILE A 202 -1.18 -7.13 -21.32
CA ILE A 202 -2.53 -7.12 -21.92
C ILE A 202 -3.31 -8.30 -21.36
#